data_AF-A0A3D5YMU9-F1
#
_entry.id   AF-A0A3D5YMU9-F1
#
_cell.length_a   1.000
_cell.length_b   1.000
_cell.length_c   1.000
_cell.angle_alpha   90.00
_cell.angle_beta   90.00
_cell.angle_gamma   90.00
#
_symmetry.space_group_name_H-M   'P 1'
#
loop_
_entity.id
_entity.type
_entity.pdbx_description
1 polymer ?
#
loop_
_entity_poly.entity_id
_entity_poly.type
_entity_poly.pdbx_seq_one_letter_code
_entity_poly.pdbx_strand_id
1 'polypeptide(L)'
;MEPILKSEIFFFISSVAVILFTVVFLIFGFYLIKIMRNFSHISDKLKKGVDNASASLEEVGESIKESKLFSFIFGDQKKKKKSRN
;
A
#
# COMPACT_ATOMS: atom_id res chain seq x y z
N MET A 1 -29.97 28.47 -39.11
CA MET A 1 -28.57 28.56 -38.64
C MET A 1 -27.73 27.84 -39.68
N GLU A 2 -26.93 28.55 -40.47
CA GLU A 2 -26.05 27.92 -41.46
C GLU A 2 -25.09 26.94 -40.76
N PRO A 3 -24.89 25.71 -41.28
CA PRO A 3 -24.03 24.70 -40.65
C PRO A 3 -22.57 25.16 -40.45
N ILE A 4 -22.13 26.15 -41.24
CA ILE A 4 -20.82 26.79 -41.13
C ILE A 4 -20.67 27.50 -39.77
N LEU A 5 -21.65 28.31 -39.38
CA LEU A 5 -21.65 29.03 -38.10
C LEU A 5 -21.64 28.08 -36.88
N LYS A 6 -22.32 26.94 -36.97
CA LYS A 6 -22.31 25.93 -35.89
C LYS A 6 -20.92 25.31 -35.70
N SER A 7 -20.22 25.03 -36.81
CA SER A 7 -18.89 24.41 -36.80
C SER A 7 -17.85 25.32 -36.17
N GLU A 8 -17.87 26.61 -36.51
CA GLU A 8 -16.92 27.61 -35.98
C GLU A 8 -17.05 27.77 -34.46
N ILE A 9 -18.28 27.81 -33.95
CA ILE A 9 -18.54 27.92 -32.50
C ILE A 9 -18.07 26.65 -31.76
N PHE A 10 -18.29 25.46 -32.34
CA PHE A 10 -17.80 24.21 -31.75
C PHE A 10 -16.27 24.14 -31.74
N PHE A 11 -15.62 24.61 -32.81
CA PHE A 11 -14.16 24.69 -32.88
C PHE A 11 -13.60 25.65 -31.81
N PHE A 12 -14.23 26.82 -31.63
CA PHE A 12 -13.83 27.76 -30.59
C PHE A 12 -13.92 27.15 -29.20
N ILE A 13 -15.06 26.57 -28.85
CA ILE A 13 -15.28 25.94 -27.54
C ILE A 13 -14.29 24.78 -27.31
N SER A 14 -14.10 23.92 -28.31
CA SER A 14 -13.18 22.79 -28.18
C SER A 14 -11.72 23.24 -28.03
N SER A 15 -11.29 24.29 -28.73
CA SER A 15 -9.94 24.84 -28.58
C SER A 15 -9.68 25.37 -27.16
N VAL A 16 -10.63 26.11 -26.58
CA VAL A 16 -10.54 26.61 -25.20
C VAL A 16 -10.56 25.45 -24.21
N ALA A 17 -11.43 24.46 -24.43
CA ALA A 17 -11.51 23.26 -23.60
C ALA A 17 -10.20 22.47 -23.62
N VAL A 18 -9.56 22.30 -24.77
CA VAL A 18 -8.26 21.64 -24.89
C VAL A 18 -7.19 22.40 -24.11
N ILE A 19 -7.13 23.73 -24.22
CA ILE A 19 -6.17 24.55 -23.47
C ILE A 19 -6.36 24.34 -21.96
N LEU A 20 -7.60 24.47 -21.47
CA LEU A 20 -7.91 24.28 -20.05
C LEU A 20 -7.58 22.85 -19.60
N PHE A 21 -7.95 21.85 -20.39
CA PHE A 21 -7.66 20.46 -20.09
C PHE A 21 -6.15 20.20 -20.02
N THR A 22 -5.35 20.75 -20.94
CA THR A 22 -3.89 20.63 -20.92
C THR A 22 -3.31 21.23 -19.64
N VAL A 23 -3.76 22.42 -19.21
CA VAL A 23 -3.29 23.04 -17.97
C VAL A 23 -3.62 22.16 -16.76
N VAL A 24 -4.86 21.67 -16.67
CA VAL A 24 -5.27 20.76 -15.59
C VAL A 24 -4.48 19.46 -15.63
N PHE A 25 -4.24 18.90 -16.82
CA PHE A 25 -3.49 17.67 -17.00
C PHE A 25 -2.02 17.83 -16.58
N LEU A 26 -1.39 18.96 -16.88
CA LEU A 26 -0.04 19.29 -16.43
C LEU A 26 0.04 19.39 -14.90
N ILE A 27 -0.92 20.09 -14.29
CA ILE A 27 -1.03 20.18 -12.82
C ILE A 27 -1.20 18.79 -12.22
N PHE A 28 -2.15 18.01 -12.75
CA PHE A 28 -2.43 16.66 -12.30
C PHE A 28 -1.19 15.76 -12.40
N GLY A 29 -0.50 15.77 -13.54
CA GLY A 29 0.74 15.00 -13.75
C GLY A 29 1.85 15.41 -12.79
N PHE A 30 2.02 16.71 -12.52
CA PHE A 30 2.98 17.20 -11.53
C PHE A 30 2.69 16.65 -10.13
N TYR A 31 1.42 16.68 -9.70
CA TYR A 31 1.03 16.12 -8.40
C TYR A 31 1.18 14.59 -8.37
N LEU A 32 0.85 13.89 -9.44
CA LEU A 32 1.00 12.44 -9.55
C LEU A 32 2.46 12.02 -9.32
N ILE A 33 3.40 12.67 -10.01
CA ILE A 33 4.84 12.39 -9.85
C ILE A 33 5.29 12.69 -8.41
N LYS A 34 4.83 13.80 -7.83
CA LYS A 34 5.16 14.17 -6.45
C LYS A 34 4.65 13.12 -5.45
N ILE A 35 3.44 12.61 -5.65
CA ILE A 35 2.85 11.56 -4.81
C ILE A 35 3.65 10.27 -4.96
N MET A 36 3.96 9.83 -6.19
CA MET A 36 4.74 8.60 -6.41
C MET A 36 6.11 8.66 -5.73
N ARG A 37 6.80 9.81 -5.80
CA ARG A 37 8.08 10.01 -5.13
C ARG A 37 7.96 9.89 -3.60
N ASN A 38 6.91 10.45 -3.01
CA ASN A 38 6.67 10.34 -1.57
C ASN A 38 6.22 8.93 -1.18
N PHE A 39 5.42 8.28 -2.01
CA PHE A 39 4.90 6.94 -1.77
C PHE A 39 6.05 5.93 -1.66
N SER A 40 7.06 6.00 -2.54
CA SER A 40 8.24 5.14 -2.45
C SER A 40 8.92 5.23 -1.07
N HIS A 41 9.11 6.43 -0.55
CA HIS A 41 9.71 6.63 0.78
C HIS A 41 8.82 6.10 1.91
N ILE A 42 7.50 6.22 1.78
CA ILE A 42 6.54 5.72 2.77
C ILE A 42 6.52 4.19 2.74
N SER A 43 6.48 3.58 1.56
CA SER A 43 6.50 2.12 1.39
C SER A 43 7.76 1.49 1.97
N ASP A 44 8.93 2.10 1.77
CA ASP A 44 10.18 1.61 2.36
C ASP A 44 10.16 1.66 3.89
N LYS A 45 9.62 2.75 4.47
CA LYS A 45 9.46 2.86 5.93
C LYS A 45 8.44 1.86 6.46
N LEU A 46 7.33 1.67 5.76
CA LEU A 46 6.30 0.71 6.10
C LEU A 46 6.87 -0.71 6.10
N LYS A 47 7.59 -1.08 5.04
CA LYS A 47 8.25 -2.39 4.93
C LYS A 47 9.20 -2.63 6.10
N LYS A 48 10.10 -1.68 6.37
CA LYS A 48 11.01 -1.77 7.53
C LYS A 48 10.27 -1.88 8.86
N GLY A 49 9.17 -1.16 9.03
CA GLY A 49 8.32 -1.25 10.22
C GLY A 49 7.69 -2.63 10.40
N VAL A 50 7.18 -3.21 9.31
CA VAL A 50 6.60 -4.57 9.30
C VAL A 50 7.66 -5.63 9.56
N ASP A 51 8.83 -5.52 8.93
CA ASP A 51 9.94 -6.47 9.11
C ASP A 51 10.42 -6.45 10.57
N ASN A 52 10.61 -5.25 11.15
CA ASN A 52 11.00 -5.10 12.55
C ASN A 52 9.93 -5.62 13.53
N ALA A 53 8.65 -5.31 13.28
CA ALA A 53 7.56 -5.80 14.10
C ALA A 53 7.47 -7.33 14.07
N SER A 54 7.70 -7.95 12.91
CA SER A 54 7.71 -9.40 12.77
C SER A 54 8.85 -10.01 13.58
N ALA A 55 10.05 -9.44 13.52
CA ALA A 55 11.19 -9.90 14.32
C ALA A 55 10.91 -9.81 15.84
N SER A 56 10.34 -8.69 16.31
CA SER A 56 9.99 -8.55 17.72
C SER A 56 8.89 -9.53 18.17
N LEU A 57 7.91 -9.80 17.31
CA LEU A 57 6.87 -10.80 17.62
C LEU A 57 7.43 -12.22 17.67
N GLU A 58 8.44 -12.52 16.84
CA GLU A 58 9.15 -13.80 16.87
C GLU A 58 9.95 -13.96 18.17
N GLU A 59 10.72 -12.96 18.58
CA GLU A 59 11.43 -12.95 19.87
C GLU A 59 10.49 -13.10 21.08
N VAL A 60 9.35 -12.40 21.06
CA VAL A 60 8.32 -12.54 22.11
C VAL A 60 7.72 -13.95 22.10
N GLY A 61 7.43 -14.50 20.92
CA GLY A 61 6.91 -15.85 20.77
C GLY A 61 7.89 -16.93 21.28
N GLU A 62 9.18 -16.77 21.00
CA GLU A 62 10.24 -17.63 21.54
C GLU A 62 10.38 -17.50 23.05
N SER A 63 10.41 -16.27 23.58
CA SER A 63 10.48 -16.00 25.01
C SER A 63 9.29 -16.60 25.78
N ILE A 64 8.08 -16.55 25.20
CA ILE A 64 6.89 -17.18 25.78
C ILE A 64 7.01 -18.70 25.77
N LYS A 65 7.46 -19.29 24.65
CA LYS A 65 7.65 -20.75 24.50
C LYS A 65 8.71 -21.31 25.44
N GLU A 66 9.80 -20.59 25.68
CA GLU A 66 10.86 -20.98 26.63
C GLU A 66 10.46 -20.74 28.09
N SER A 67 9.40 -19.95 28.35
CA SER A 67 8.96 -19.73 29.73
C SER A 67 8.42 -21.03 30.35
N LYS A 68 8.96 -21.36 31.53
CA LYS A 68 8.53 -22.52 32.33
C LYS A 68 7.03 -22.47 32.69
N LEU A 69 6.45 -21.28 32.72
CA LEU A 69 5.02 -21.05 32.95
C LEU A 69 4.18 -21.53 31.76
N PHE A 70 4.62 -21.27 30.52
CA PHE A 70 3.90 -21.72 29.33
C PHE A 70 3.98 -23.24 29.17
N SER A 71 5.14 -23.86 29.43
CA SER A 71 5.24 -25.33 29.45
C SER A 71 4.45 -25.95 30.62
N PHE A 72 4.23 -25.23 31.71
CA PHE A 72 3.42 -25.71 32.83
C PHE A 72 1.91 -25.65 32.52
N ILE A 73 1.45 -24.63 31.80
CA ILE A 73 0.03 -24.47 31.43
C ILE A 73 -0.34 -25.28 30.18
N PHE A 74 0.56 -25.42 29.19
CA PHE A 74 0.30 -26.13 27.92
C PHE A 74 1.03 -27.47 27.77
N GLY A 75 1.93 -27.82 28.68
CA GLY A 75 2.78 -29.01 28.55
C GLY A 75 2.15 -30.27 29.12
N ASP A 76 1.24 -30.89 28.36
CA ASP A 76 1.10 -32.36 28.42
C ASP A 76 0.58 -33.03 27.12
N GLN A 77 0.60 -32.33 25.98
CA GLN A 77 0.06 -32.90 24.73
C GLN A 77 1.10 -33.53 23.78
N LYS A 78 2.41 -33.43 24.06
CA LYS A 78 3.45 -33.92 23.12
C LYS A 78 4.07 -35.29 23.44
N LYS A 79 3.72 -35.95 24.56
CA LYS A 79 4.34 -37.24 24.95
C LYS A 79 3.60 -38.53 24.53
N LYS A 80 2.52 -38.46 23.73
CA LYS A 80 1.70 -39.65 23.35
C LYS A 80 1.93 -40.24 21.94
N LYS A 81 2.99 -39.85 21.21
CA LYS A 81 3.27 -40.40 19.86
C LYS A 81 4.66 -41.03 19.70
N LYS A 82 5.18 -41.67 20.76
CA LYS A 82 6.41 -42.49 20.69
C LYS A 82 6.39 -43.70 21.63
N SER A 83 5.23 -44.35 21.73
CA SER A 83 5.08 -45.65 22.42
C SER A 83 3.97 -46.46 21.75
N ARG A 84 4.16 -46.77 20.46
CA ARG A 84 3.45 -47.84 19.77
C ARG A 84 4.33 -48.31 18.61
N ASN A 85 5.51 -48.81 18.97
CA ASN A 85 6.12 -49.92 18.26
C ASN A 85 5.66 -51.20 18.96
#